data_AF-A3JUA7-F1
#
_entry.id   AF-A3JUA7-F1
#
_cell.length_a   1.000
_cell.length_b   1.000
_cell.length_c   1.000
_cell.angle_alpha   90.00
_cell.angle_beta   90.00
_cell.angle_gamma   90.00
#
_symmetry.space_group_name_H-M   'P 1'
#
loop_
_entity.id
_entity.type
_entity.pdbx_description
1 polymer ?
#
loop_
_entity_poly.entity_id
_entity_poly.type
_entity_poly.pdbx_seq_one_letter_code
_entity_poly.pdbx_strand_id
1 'polypeptide(L)' 'MASRRFLDLDVPFFIPVGRRVATVAVASLWGLYELSSGSMLWGVIFLAMAAIAAWKFNATDWEAVAKRDEET' A
#
# COMPACT_ATOMS: atom_id res chain seq x y z
N MET A 1 -7.43 21.70 5.71
CA MET A 1 -8.56 20.76 5.51
C MET A 1 -8.01 19.49 4.88
N ALA A 2 -7.89 18.41 5.64
CA ALA A 2 -7.41 17.13 5.11
C ALA A 2 -8.48 16.55 4.17
N SER A 3 -8.24 16.61 2.86
CA SER A 3 -9.05 15.92 1.87
C SER A 3 -8.82 14.42 2.09
N ARG A 4 -9.80 13.73 2.69
CA ARG A 4 -9.71 12.29 2.96
C ARG A 4 -9.75 11.57 1.62
N ARG A 5 -8.59 11.22 1.09
CA ARG A 5 -8.52 10.49 -0.17
C ARG A 5 -8.86 9.04 0.14
N PHE A 6 -9.65 8.40 -0.73
CA PHE A 6 -10.12 7.02 -0.54
C PHE A 6 -8.98 5.99 -0.35
N LEU A 7 -7.73 6.36 -0.66
CA LEU A 7 -6.53 5.54 -0.47
C LEU A 7 -5.45 6.31 0.32
N ASP A 8 -5.77 6.75 1.53
CA ASP A 8 -4.78 7.31 2.45
C ASP A 8 -3.91 6.20 3.06
N LEU A 9 -2.70 6.04 2.51
CA LEU A 9 -1.67 5.10 2.96
C LEU A 9 -0.56 5.81 3.75
N ASP A 10 -0.72 7.12 3.97
CA ASP A 10 0.29 8.02 4.53
C ASP A 10 0.19 8.04 6.07
N VAL A 11 0.14 6.83 6.66
CA VAL A 11 -0.03 6.62 8.11
C VAL A 11 1.30 6.24 8.78
N PRO A 12 1.50 6.54 10.08
CA PRO A 12 2.75 6.28 10.81
C PRO A 12 3.15 4.80 10.80
N PHE A 13 2.17 3.90 10.67
CA PHE A 13 2.40 2.47 10.55
C PHE A 13 3.36 2.13 9.41
N PHE A 14 3.34 2.87 8.29
CA PHE A 14 4.20 2.59 7.13
C PHE A 14 5.53 3.35 7.15
N ILE A 15 5.90 4.07 8.22
CA ILE A 15 7.22 4.70 8.34
C ILE A 15 8.36 3.67 8.16
N PRO A 16 8.33 2.47 8.78
CA PRO A 16 9.33 1.44 8.51
C PRO A 16 9.18 0.86 7.09
N VAL A 17 10.27 0.92 6.30
CA VAL A 17 10.30 0.42 4.91
C VAL A 17 9.88 -1.05 4.81
N GLY A 18 10.25 -1.88 5.79
CA GLY A 18 9.88 -3.30 5.83
C GLY A 18 8.38 -3.55 5.82
N ARG A 19 7.58 -2.66 6.45
CA ARG A 19 6.11 -2.79 6.45
C ARG A 19 5.52 -2.48 5.08
N ARG A 20 6.09 -1.51 4.35
CA ARG A 20 5.68 -1.20 2.96
C ARG A 20 5.92 -2.40 2.05
N VAL A 21 7.12 -2.97 2.12
CA VAL A 21 7.52 -4.13 1.31
C VAL A 21 6.64 -5.32 1.63
N ALA A 22 6.39 -5.61 2.92
CA ALA A 22 5.53 -6.71 3.34
C ALA A 22 4.10 -6.55 2.79
N THR A 23 3.52 -5.36 2.87
CA THR A 23 2.17 -5.10 2.36
C THR A 23 2.07 -5.31 0.84
N VAL A 24 3.03 -4.79 0.07
CA VAL A 24 3.06 -4.98 -1.39
C VAL A 24 3.28 -6.45 -1.75
N ALA A 25 4.21 -7.13 -1.05
CA ALA A 25 4.54 -8.53 -1.31
C ALA A 25 3.34 -9.45 -1.03
N VAL A 26 2.68 -9.30 0.12
CA VAL A 26 1.51 -10.11 0.47
C VAL A 26 0.38 -9.91 -0.52
N ALA A 27 0.06 -8.66 -0.89
CA ALA A 27 -0.99 -8.38 -1.87
C ALA A 27 -0.66 -8.94 -3.26
N SER A 28 0.61 -8.83 -3.68
CA SER A 28 1.08 -9.36 -4.97
C SER A 28 1.00 -10.89 -5.01
N LEU A 29 1.49 -11.56 -3.96
CA LEU A 29 1.47 -13.01 -3.84
C LEU A 29 0.03 -13.55 -3.81
N TRP A 30 -0.87 -12.87 -3.10
CA TRP A 30 -2.28 -13.25 -3.08
C TRP A 30 -2.94 -13.10 -4.45
N GLY A 31 -2.66 -11.98 -5.14
CA GLY A 31 -3.16 -11.76 -6.50
C GLY A 31 -2.70 -12.85 -7.48
N LEU A 32 -1.42 -13.22 -7.43
CA LEU A 32 -0.88 -14.34 -8.23
C LEU A 32 -1.50 -15.69 -7.86
N TYR A 33 -1.72 -15.92 -6.57
CA TYR A 33 -2.39 -17.14 -6.09
C TYR A 33 -3.83 -17.24 -6.63
N GLU A 34 -4.59 -16.15 -6.60
CA GLU A 34 -5.96 -16.13 -7.14
C GLU A 34 -6.01 -16.27 -8.67
N LEU A 35 -5.01 -15.75 -9.39
CA LEU A 35 -4.87 -16.03 -10.81
C LEU A 35 -4.62 -17.54 -11.06
N SER A 36 -3.85 -18.19 -10.20
CA SER A 36 -3.58 -19.64 -10.30
C SER A 36 -4.77 -20.52 -9.88
N SER A 37 -5.66 -20.02 -9.00
CA SER A 37 -6.85 -20.73 -8.51
C SER A 37 -8.04 -20.64 -9.49
N GLY A 38 -7.92 -19.87 -10.57
CA GLY A 38 -8.98 -19.64 -11.57
C GLY A 38 -9.86 -18.41 -11.29
N SER A 39 -9.63 -17.70 -10.19
CA SER A 39 -10.37 -16.49 -9.80
C SER A 39 -9.78 -15.23 -10.41
N MET A 40 -9.87 -15.10 -11.75
CA MET A 40 -9.16 -14.04 -12.48
C MET A 40 -9.54 -12.61 -12.04
N LEU A 41 -10.82 -12.34 -11.80
CA LEU A 41 -11.30 -11.04 -11.32
C LEU A 41 -10.61 -10.64 -10.01
N TRP A 42 -10.56 -11.56 -9.04
CA TRP A 42 -9.96 -11.31 -7.74
C TRP A 42 -8.45 -11.14 -7.84
N GLY A 43 -7.77 -11.98 -8.64
CA GLY A 43 -6.33 -11.86 -8.86
C GLY A 43 -5.94 -10.50 -9.44
N VAL A 44 -6.68 -10.01 -10.44
CA VAL A 44 -6.44 -8.68 -11.04
C VAL A 44 -6.66 -7.56 -10.03
N ILE A 45 -7.72 -7.62 -9.20
CA ILE A 45 -7.99 -6.60 -8.18
C ILE A 45 -6.84 -6.52 -7.18
N PHE A 46 -6.39 -7.67 -6.65
CA PHE A 46 -5.28 -7.70 -5.68
C PHE A 46 -3.96 -7.19 -6.27
N LEU A 47 -3.66 -7.57 -7.52
CA LEU A 47 -2.48 -7.05 -8.22
C LEU A 47 -2.57 -5.54 -8.48
N ALA A 48 -3.74 -5.03 -8.89
CA ALA A 48 -3.96 -3.60 -9.07
C ALA A 48 -3.78 -2.84 -7.75
N MET A 49 -4.32 -3.36 -6.64
CA MET A 49 -4.13 -2.78 -5.31
C MET A 49 -2.66 -2.79 -4.89
N ALA A 50 -1.94 -3.89 -5.14
CA ALA A 50 -0.51 -3.98 -4.85
C ALA A 50 0.30 -2.95 -5.64
N ALA A 51 -0.02 -2.76 -6.92
CA ALA A 51 0.63 -1.76 -7.77
C ALA A 51 0.36 -0.33 -7.29
N ILE A 52 -0.89 -0.01 -6.93
CA ILE A 52 -1.26 1.30 -6.39
C ILE A 52 -0.55 1.56 -5.05
N ALA A 53 -0.50 0.55 -4.16
CA ALA A 53 0.21 0.66 -2.89
C ALA A 53 1.71 0.90 -3.09
N ALA A 54 2.35 0.15 -4.00
CA ALA A 54 3.76 0.34 -4.33
C ALA A 54 4.04 1.75 -4.89
N TRP A 55 3.20 2.22 -5.82
CA TRP A 55 3.33 3.56 -6.38
C TRP A 55 3.16 4.65 -5.32
N LYS A 56 2.10 4.56 -4.50
CA LYS A 56 1.89 5.51 -3.40
C LYS A 56 3.06 5.49 -2.44
N PHE A 57 3.51 4.32 -2.01
CA PHE A 57 4.62 4.23 -1.07
C PHE A 57 5.93 4.81 -1.61
N ASN A 58 6.11 4.84 -2.93
CA ASN A 58 7.27 5.49 -3.54
C ASN A 58 7.06 7.00 -3.75
N ALA A 59 5.82 7.45 -3.94
CA ALA A 59 5.47 8.86 -4.16
C ALA A 59 5.30 9.66 -2.85
N THR A 60 5.08 8.99 -1.72
CA THR A 60 4.88 9.61 -0.41
C THR A 60 6.19 10.12 0.18
N ASP A 61 6.19 11.36 0.68
CA ASP A 61 7.26 11.90 1.50
C ASP A 61 7.13 11.39 2.95
N TRP A 62 7.95 10.40 3.27
CA TRP A 62 7.93 9.73 4.56
C TRP A 62 8.56 10.51 5.69
N GLU A 63 9.45 11.47 5.38
CA GLU A 63 9.98 12.38 6.40
C GLU A 63 8.89 13.37 6.83
N ALA A 64 8.10 13.87 5.87
CA ALA A 64 6.94 14.69 6.18
C ALA A 64 5.86 13.93 6.96
N VAL A 65 5.70 12.63 6.72
CA VAL A 65 4.80 11.77 7.52
C VAL A 65 5.32 11.61 8.94
N ALA A 66 6.62 11.36 9.12
CA ALA A 66 7.23 11.21 10.45
C ALA A 66 7.13 12.50 11.28
N LYS A 67 7.41 13.67 10.68
CA LYS A 67 7.29 14.95 11.38
C LYS A 67 5.87 15.23 11.89
N ARG A 68 4.85 14.90 11.09
CA ARG A 68 3.44 15.06 11.53
C ARG A 68 3.08 14.14 12.69
N ASP A 69 3.69 12.96 12.79
CA ASP A 69 3.48 12.02 13.91
C ASP A 69 4.12 12.55 15.19
N GLU A 70 5.28 13.20 15.11
CA GLU A 70 5.94 13.84 16.26
C GLU A 70 5.20 15.09 16.78
N GLU A 71 4.44 15.78 15.90
CA GLU A 71 3.66 16.98 16.24
C GLU A 71 2.27 16.66 16.84
N THR A 72 1.84 15.39 16.83
CA THR A 72 0.49 14.94 17.29
C THR A 72 0.56 14.28 18.65
#